data_AF-A0A8T3ZLW9-F1
#
_entry.id   AF-A0A8T3ZLW9-F1
#
_cell.length_a   1.000
_cell.length_b   1.000
_cell.length_c   1.000
_cell.angle_alpha   90.00
_cell.angle_beta   90.00
_cell.angle_gamma   90.00
#
_symmetry.space_group_name_H-M   'P 1'
#
loop_
_entity.id
_entity.type
_entity.pdbx_description
1 polymer ?
#
loop_
_entity_poly.entity_id
_entity_poly.type
_entity_poly.pdbx_seq_one_letter_code
_entity_poly.pdbx_strand_id
1 'polypeptide(L)'
;EHALRREIKEETNLELEEIQFLTVLENIFDPVFVKKKHFIHINFTAKAKNPSSVLLNEEATAYKWAAIEETEKMDIEPYTKKLISFYKKKQKE
;
A
#
# COMPACT_ATOMS: atom_id res chain seq x y z
N GLU A 1 2.01 7.87 11.44
CA GLU A 1 2.03 6.40 11.67
C GLU A 1 0.80 5.84 12.40
N HIS A 2 0.18 6.56 13.36
CA HIS A 2 -1.02 6.05 14.04
C HIS A 2 -2.15 5.65 13.07
N ALA A 3 -2.44 6.51 12.08
CA ALA A 3 -3.42 6.20 11.04
C ALA A 3 -3.07 4.91 10.28
N LEU A 4 -1.85 4.79 9.74
CA LEU A 4 -1.38 3.59 9.05
C LEU A 4 -1.59 2.30 9.88
N ARG A 5 -1.25 2.33 11.17
CA ARG A 5 -1.43 1.17 12.06
C ARG A 5 -2.90 0.84 12.27
N ARG A 6 -3.74 1.87 12.44
CA ARG A 6 -5.19 1.71 12.62
C ARG A 6 -5.84 1.15 11.35
N GLU A 7 -5.65 1.79 10.19
CA GLU A 7 -6.27 1.35 8.92
C GLU A 7 -5.87 -0.09 8.58
N ILE A 8 -4.58 -0.43 8.64
CA ILE A 8 -4.12 -1.79 8.31
C ILE A 8 -4.70 -2.83 9.29
N LYS A 9 -4.85 -2.48 10.57
CA LYS A 9 -5.48 -3.39 11.55
C LYS A 9 -6.98 -3.55 11.28
N GLU A 10 -7.68 -2.45 10.98
CA GLU A 10 -9.12 -2.45 10.71
C GLU A 10 -9.45 -3.21 9.41
N GLU A 11 -8.69 -2.96 8.33
CA GLU A 11 -8.93 -3.53 7.00
C GLU A 11 -8.43 -4.97 6.84
N THR A 12 -7.39 -5.38 7.58
CA THR A 12 -6.70 -6.66 7.33
C THR A 12 -6.38 -7.49 8.58
N ASN A 13 -6.64 -6.98 9.79
CA ASN A 13 -6.24 -7.56 11.07
C ASN A 13 -4.72 -7.71 11.29
N LEU A 14 -3.90 -7.18 10.39
CA LEU A 14 -2.44 -7.23 10.50
C LEU A 14 -1.90 -6.22 11.51
N GLU A 15 -0.86 -6.62 12.21
CA GLU A 15 -0.04 -5.75 13.06
C GLU A 15 1.29 -5.45 12.37
N LEU A 16 1.74 -4.21 12.45
CA LEU A 16 2.93 -3.74 11.74
C LEU A 16 4.15 -3.57 12.66
N GLU A 17 5.32 -3.90 12.12
CA GLU A 17 6.64 -3.56 12.65
C GLU A 17 7.56 -3.04 11.55
N GLU A 18 8.73 -2.53 11.97
CA GLU A 18 9.74 -1.97 11.05
C GLU A 18 9.14 -0.97 10.05
N ILE A 19 8.25 -0.10 10.54
CA ILE A 19 7.61 0.93 9.70
C ILE A 19 8.68 1.93 9.29
N GLN A 20 8.78 2.17 7.99
CA GLN A 20 9.71 3.12 7.39
C GLN A 20 8.99 3.97 6.36
N PHE A 21 9.21 5.28 6.43
CA PHE A 21 8.73 6.19 5.40
C PHE A 21 9.40 5.86 4.06
N LEU A 22 8.60 5.77 2.99
CA LEU A 22 9.09 5.50 1.64
C LEU A 22 9.08 6.76 0.78
N THR A 23 7.90 7.36 0.56
CA THR A 23 7.76 8.55 -0.30
C THR A 23 6.39 9.22 -0.12
N VAL A 24 6.27 10.47 -0.57
CA VAL A 24 4.98 11.13 -0.78
C VAL A 24 4.65 11.09 -2.27
N LEU A 25 3.42 10.70 -2.60
CA LEU A 25 2.86 10.78 -3.95
C LEU A 25 1.66 11.72 -3.93
N GLU A 26 1.51 12.52 -4.98
CA GLU A 26 0.39 13.44 -5.13
C GLU A 26 -0.43 13.08 -6.36
N ASN A 27 -1.73 13.30 -6.24
CA ASN A 27 -2.71 13.12 -7.29
C ASN A 27 -3.60 14.36 -7.35
N ILE A 28 -3.41 15.19 -8.37
CA ILE A 28 -4.10 16.47 -8.51
C ILE A 28 -5.19 16.33 -9.57
N PHE A 29 -6.45 16.20 -9.12
CA PHE A 29 -7.63 16.11 -9.98
C PHE A 29 -7.58 14.99 -11.03
N ASP A 30 -6.92 13.88 -10.70
CA ASP A 30 -6.77 12.76 -11.63
C ASP A 30 -8.11 12.05 -11.86
N PRO A 31 -8.45 11.72 -13.11
CA PRO A 31 -9.69 11.02 -13.44
C PRO A 31 -9.80 9.60 -12.88
N VAL A 32 -8.72 8.99 -12.38
CA VAL A 32 -8.79 7.68 -11.70
C VAL A 32 -9.68 7.72 -10.46
N PHE A 33 -9.86 8.90 -9.85
CA PHE A 33 -10.73 9.10 -8.69
C PHE A 33 -12.06 9.74 -9.08
N VAL A 34 -13.15 9.22 -8.51
CA VAL A 34 -14.52 9.73 -8.76
C VAL A 34 -14.68 11.19 -8.33
N LYS A 35 -13.97 11.61 -7.28
CA LYS A 35 -14.05 12.98 -6.75
C LYS A 35 -12.88 13.81 -7.27
N LYS A 36 -13.18 14.94 -7.89
CA LYS A 36 -12.19 15.96 -8.27
C LYS A 36 -11.58 16.60 -7.01
N LYS A 37 -10.48 16.02 -6.53
CA LYS A 37 -9.75 16.48 -5.35
C LYS A 37 -8.23 16.39 -5.59
N HIS A 38 -7.49 17.04 -4.71
CA HIS A 38 -6.06 16.81 -4.56
C HIS A 38 -5.86 15.80 -3.44
N PHE A 39 -5.29 14.63 -3.74
CA PHE A 39 -4.91 13.63 -2.75
C PHE A 39 -3.40 13.64 -2.54
N ILE A 40 -3.01 13.57 -1.27
CA ILE A 40 -1.62 13.41 -0.82
C ILE A 40 -1.52 12.03 -0.17
N HIS A 41 -0.73 11.16 -0.78
CA HIS A 41 -0.50 9.79 -0.33
C HIS A 41 0.85 9.72 0.38
N ILE A 42 0.84 9.50 1.69
CA ILE A 42 2.04 9.32 2.49
C ILE A 42 2.30 7.81 2.58
N ASN A 43 3.32 7.33 1.86
CA ASN A 43 3.55 5.89 1.70
C ASN A 43 4.68 5.39 2.60
N PHE A 44 4.49 4.18 3.13
CA PHE A 44 5.41 3.51 4.04
C PHE A 44 5.68 2.09 3.58
N THR A 45 6.82 1.54 4.00
CA THR A 45 7.06 0.10 4.04
C THR A 45 6.96 -0.39 5.47
N ALA A 46 6.54 -1.64 5.67
CA ALA A 46 6.46 -2.26 6.97
C ALA A 46 6.53 -3.78 6.83
N LYS A 47 6.80 -4.48 7.93
CA LYS A 47 6.64 -5.94 8.04
C LYS A 47 5.36 -6.25 8.82
N ALA A 48 4.63 -7.26 8.34
CA ALA A 48 3.51 -7.81 9.09
C ALA A 48 4.04 -8.77 10.17
N LYS A 49 3.63 -8.57 11.42
CA LYS A 49 3.97 -9.46 12.54
C LYS A 49 3.27 -10.81 12.46
N ASN A 50 2.06 -10.80 11.90
CA ASN A 50 1.13 -11.93 11.86
C ASN A 50 0.59 -12.17 10.43
N PRO A 51 1.45 -12.42 9.43
CA PRO A 51 1.07 -12.47 8.01
C PRO A 51 0.07 -13.58 7.65
N SER A 52 -0.07 -14.61 8.50
CA SER A 52 -1.04 -15.70 8.36
C SER A 52 -2.44 -15.38 8.89
N SER A 53 -2.62 -14.23 9.56
CA SER A 53 -3.86 -13.88 10.27
C SER A 53 -4.69 -12.80 9.55
N VAL A 54 -4.58 -12.73 8.22
CA VAL A 54 -5.35 -11.77 7.42
C VAL A 54 -6.84 -12.05 7.56
N LEU A 55 -7.59 -11.04 7.99
CA LEU A 55 -9.05 -11.03 8.01
C LEU A 55 -9.49 -9.70 7.41
N LEU A 56 -10.16 -9.77 6.26
CA LEU A 56 -10.63 -8.58 5.57
C LEU A 56 -11.92 -8.06 6.20
N ASN A 57 -12.05 -6.75 6.30
CA ASN A 57 -13.33 -6.09 6.59
C ASN A 57 -14.16 -5.93 5.30
N GLU A 58 -15.27 -5.20 5.39
CA GLU A 58 -16.18 -4.93 4.28
C GLU A 58 -15.60 -4.11 3.12
N GLU A 59 -14.43 -3.49 3.28
CA GLU A 59 -13.80 -2.65 2.26
C GLU A 59 -13.08 -3.47 1.18
N ALA A 60 -12.72 -4.72 1.47
CA ALA A 60 -12.00 -5.61 0.56
C ALA A 60 -12.63 -7.01 0.50
N THR A 61 -12.65 -7.61 -0.69
CA THR A 61 -13.29 -8.92 -0.93
C THR A 61 -12.30 -10.07 -1.08
N ALA A 62 -11.04 -9.78 -1.43
CA ALA A 62 -10.01 -10.78 -1.65
C ALA A 62 -8.61 -10.20 -1.39
N TYR A 63 -7.66 -11.07 -1.07
CA TYR A 63 -6.25 -10.72 -0.93
C TYR A 63 -5.34 -11.81 -1.50
N LYS A 64 -4.12 -11.44 -1.86
CA LYS A 64 -3.02 -12.35 -2.18
C LYS A 64 -1.71 -11.73 -1.71
N TRP A 65 -0.86 -12.53 -1.05
CA TRP A 65 0.56 -12.22 -0.90
C TRP A 65 1.28 -12.51 -2.23
N ALA A 66 2.02 -11.55 -2.76
CA ALA A 66 2.73 -11.68 -4.03
C ALA A 66 4.18 -11.21 -3.89
N ALA A 67 5.10 -11.90 -4.56
CA ALA A 67 6.45 -11.41 -4.78
C ALA A 67 6.43 -10.20 -5.70
N ILE A 68 7.41 -9.31 -5.55
CA ILE A 68 7.49 -8.06 -6.32
C ILE A 68 7.57 -8.35 -7.83
N GLU A 69 8.21 -9.44 -8.23
CA GLU A 69 8.35 -9.85 -9.62
C GLU A 69 7.02 -10.33 -10.21
N GLU A 70 6.13 -10.91 -9.40
CA GLU A 70 4.79 -11.32 -9.84
C GLU A 70 3.91 -10.10 -10.18
N THR A 71 4.13 -8.97 -9.49
CA THR A 71 3.32 -7.75 -9.66
C THR A 71 3.40 -7.16 -11.07
N GLU A 72 4.46 -7.46 -11.82
CA GLU A 72 4.64 -6.97 -13.21
C GLU A 72 3.59 -7.54 -14.18
N LYS A 73 3.02 -8.69 -13.85
CA LYS A 73 2.00 -9.38 -14.65
C LYS A 73 0.58 -9.20 -14.10
N MET A 74 0.44 -8.52 -12.96
CA MET A 74 -0.85 -8.32 -12.31
C MET A 74 -1.51 -7.02 -12.79
N ASP A 75 -2.85 -7.03 -12.81
CA ASP A 75 -3.63 -5.83 -13.00
C ASP A 75 -3.63 -5.00 -11.72
N ILE A 76 -2.57 -4.21 -11.56
CA ILE A 76 -2.34 -3.34 -10.41
C ILE A 76 -2.55 -1.89 -10.83
N GLU A 77 -3.21 -1.16 -9.93
CA GLU A 77 -3.47 0.26 -10.04
C GLU A 77 -2.14 1.06 -10.26
N PRO A 78 -2.14 2.06 -11.18
CA PRO A 78 -0.96 2.86 -11.52
C PRO A 78 -0.14 3.45 -10.35
N TYR A 79 -0.77 3.98 -9.30
CA TYR A 79 -0.05 4.52 -8.14
C TYR A 79 0.64 3.42 -7.33
N THR A 80 0.05 2.23 -7.19
CA THR A 80 0.73 1.07 -6.60
C THR A 80 1.95 0.64 -7.44
N LYS A 81 1.85 0.62 -8.78
CA LYS A 81 3.02 0.34 -9.66
C LYS A 81 4.15 1.36 -9.47
N LYS A 82 3.78 2.64 -9.33
CA LYS A 82 4.72 3.73 -9.05
C LYS A 82 5.39 3.53 -7.68
N LEU A 83 4.63 3.15 -6.67
CA LEU A 83 5.15 2.87 -5.32
C LEU A 83 6.17 1.72 -5.31
N ILE A 84 5.88 0.62 -6.02
CA ILE A 84 6.81 -0.51 -6.17
C ILE A 84 8.12 -0.06 -6.84
N SER A 85 8.04 0.82 -7.85
CA SER A 85 9.24 1.38 -8.49
C SER A 85 10.09 2.21 -7.53
N PHE A 86 9.46 3.02 -6.66
CA PHE A 86 10.17 3.75 -5.60
C PHE A 86 10.85 2.82 -4.61
N TYR A 87 10.14 1.77 -4.17
CA TYR A 87 10.71 0.77 -3.28
C TYR A 87 11.94 0.08 -3.90
N LYS A 88 11.83 -0.40 -5.16
CA LYS A 88 12.93 -1.03 -5.90
C LYS A 88 14.15 -0.11 -6.02
N LYS A 89 13.94 1.21 -6.19
CA LYS A 89 15.04 2.18 -6.27
C LYS A 89 15.73 2.34 -4.90
N LYS A 90 14.95 2.51 -3.83
CA LYS A 90 15.47 2.70 -2.46
C LYS A 90 16.30 1.51 -1.97
N GLN A 91 15.97 0.29 -2.36
CA GLN A 91 16.74 -0.91 -1.99
C GLN A 91 18.13 -1.01 -2.67
N LYS A 92 18.40 -0.19 -3.69
CA LYS A 92 19.70 -0.16 -4.39
C LYS A 92 20.63 0.93 -3.86
N GLU A 93 20.13 1.78 -2.98
CA GLU A 93 20.87 2.86 -2.29
C GLU A 93 21.45 2.33 -0.97
#